data_AF-A0A940CKS3-F1
#
_entry.id   AF-A0A940CKS3-F1
#
_cell.length_a   1.000
_cell.length_b   1.000
_cell.length_c   1.000
_cell.angle_alpha   90.00
_cell.angle_beta   90.00
_cell.angle_gamma   90.00
#
_symmetry.space_group_name_H-M   'P 1'
#
loop_
_entity.id
_entity.type
_entity.pdbx_description
1 polymer ?
#
loop_
_entity_poly.entity_id
_entity_poly.type
_entity_poly.pdbx_seq_one_letter_code
_entity_poly.pdbx_strand_id
1 'polypeptide(L)'
;LWLVASFGSTVINVFGFPNNENSQPKNVFFGHLLSALVGIIFVTFFETSFITIGLAVGIATMLMIAFKITHPPAGGTVIVVMVGDVSFQFLIFPIMVGTITIIIGGIIYNRLLLKKKYPIT
;
A
#
# COMPACT_ATOMS: atom_id res chain seq x y z
N LEU A 1 8.59 -14.24 -1.97
CA LEU A 1 8.99 -12.82 -1.93
C LEU A 1 8.61 -12.23 -0.57
N TRP A 2 9.48 -11.47 0.09
CA TRP A 2 9.21 -10.88 1.43
C TRP A 2 9.38 -9.36 1.48
N LEU A 3 9.55 -8.73 0.32
CA LEU A 3 9.82 -7.31 0.17
C LEU A 3 8.74 -6.69 -0.72
N VAL A 4 8.31 -5.47 -0.35
CA VAL A 4 7.37 -4.68 -1.13
C VAL A 4 8.04 -3.35 -1.44
N ALA A 5 8.48 -3.16 -2.69
CA ALA A 5 9.21 -1.96 -3.09
C ALA A 5 8.44 -0.66 -2.78
N SER A 6 7.11 -0.69 -2.87
CA SER A 6 6.26 0.44 -2.53
C SER A 6 6.36 0.89 -1.07
N PHE A 7 6.78 0.03 -0.14
CA PHE A 7 6.98 0.45 1.25
C PHE A 7 8.07 1.51 1.40
N GLY A 8 9.06 1.56 0.51
CA GLY A 8 10.05 2.62 0.50
C GLY A 8 9.42 4.01 0.31
N SER A 9 8.52 4.15 -0.66
CA SER A 9 7.79 5.40 -0.88
C SER A 9 6.70 5.66 0.16
N THR A 10 6.10 4.62 0.74
CA THR A 10 5.19 4.74 1.90
C THR A 10 5.90 5.35 3.10
N VAL A 11 7.11 4.90 3.44
CA VAL A 11 7.90 5.44 4.55
C VAL A 11 8.22 6.92 4.31
N ILE A 12 8.67 7.29 3.10
CA ILE A 12 8.93 8.71 2.77
C ILE A 12 7.67 9.57 2.99
N ASN A 13 6.49 9.07 2.58
CA ASN A 13 5.23 9.77 2.74
C ASN A 13 4.80 9.89 4.22
N VAL A 14 4.78 8.78 4.95
CA VAL A 14 4.32 8.74 6.34
C VAL A 14 5.24 9.57 7.26
N PHE A 15 6.55 9.48 7.09
CA PHE A 15 7.51 10.15 7.96
C PHE A 15 7.81 11.59 7.50
N GLY A 16 7.85 11.84 6.20
CA GLY A 16 8.16 13.15 5.62
C GLY A 16 6.96 14.08 5.50
N PHE A 17 5.77 13.54 5.20
CA PHE A 17 4.58 14.31 4.87
C PHE A 17 3.33 13.90 5.69
N PRO A 18 3.39 13.95 7.04
CA PRO A 18 2.33 13.47 7.92
C PRO A 18 0.99 14.20 7.79
N ASN A 19 0.99 15.43 7.27
CA ASN A 19 -0.23 16.22 7.08
C ASN A 19 -0.96 15.89 5.76
N ASN A 20 -0.38 15.04 4.90
CA ASN A 20 -1.03 14.62 3.66
C ASN A 20 -2.11 13.58 3.96
N GLU A 21 -3.33 13.80 3.48
CA GLU A 21 -4.47 12.89 3.65
C GLU A 21 -4.17 11.47 3.14
N ASN A 22 -3.39 11.36 2.06
CA ASN A 22 -3.00 10.08 1.49
C ASN A 22 -1.94 9.33 2.33
N SER A 23 -1.34 9.99 3.34
CA SER A 23 -0.37 9.40 4.26
C SER A 23 -0.99 8.98 5.60
N GLN A 24 -2.32 9.10 5.73
CA GLN A 24 -3.01 8.71 6.96
C GLN A 24 -3.10 7.18 7.11
N PRO A 25 -3.15 6.67 8.35
CA PRO A 25 -3.14 5.23 8.62
C PRO A 25 -4.17 4.42 7.82
N LYS A 26 -5.39 4.94 7.68
CA LYS A 26 -6.46 4.31 6.88
C LYS A 26 -6.01 4.08 5.44
N ASN A 27 -5.49 5.11 4.78
CA ASN A 27 -5.09 5.08 3.38
C ASN A 27 -3.87 4.16 3.19
N VAL A 28 -2.89 4.23 4.09
CA VAL A 28 -1.71 3.35 4.05
C VAL A 28 -2.13 1.88 4.14
N PHE A 29 -2.90 1.52 5.17
CA PHE A 29 -3.29 0.12 5.40
C PHE A 29 -4.20 -0.41 4.28
N PHE A 30 -5.34 0.25 4.04
CA PHE A 30 -6.31 -0.25 3.08
C PHE A 30 -5.87 -0.07 1.63
N GLY A 31 -5.06 0.95 1.32
CA GLY A 31 -4.49 1.11 -0.01
C GLY A 31 -3.62 -0.08 -0.39
N HIS A 32 -2.63 -0.43 0.44
CA HIS A 32 -1.78 -1.60 0.18
C HIS A 32 -2.54 -2.92 0.21
N LEU A 33 -3.48 -3.10 1.15
CA LEU A 33 -4.28 -4.32 1.25
C LEU A 33 -5.15 -4.53 0.00
N LEU A 34 -5.84 -3.48 -0.46
CA LEU A 34 -6.64 -3.51 -1.68
C LEU A 34 -5.78 -3.76 -2.91
N SER A 35 -4.66 -3.05 -3.06
CA SER A 35 -3.75 -3.23 -4.19
C SER A 35 -3.18 -4.64 -4.24
N ALA A 36 -2.81 -5.20 -3.09
CA ALA A 36 -2.34 -6.59 -3.04
C ALA A 36 -3.45 -7.58 -3.41
N LEU A 37 -4.67 -7.38 -2.92
CA LEU A 37 -5.81 -8.22 -3.27
C LEU A 37 -6.11 -8.18 -4.77
N VAL A 38 -6.13 -7.00 -5.38
CA VAL A 38 -6.32 -6.86 -6.84
C VAL A 38 -5.21 -7.58 -7.59
N GLY A 39 -3.95 -7.42 -7.19
CA GLY A 39 -2.82 -8.13 -7.82
C GLY A 39 -2.96 -9.66 -7.73
N ILE A 40 -3.38 -10.19 -6.57
CA ILE A 40 -3.57 -11.64 -6.37
C ILE A 40 -4.70 -12.16 -7.24
N ILE A 41 -5.82 -11.44 -7.31
CA ILE A 41 -6.93 -11.78 -8.20
C ILE A 41 -6.43 -11.82 -9.65
N PHE A 42 -5.69 -10.80 -10.08
CA PHE A 42 -5.20 -10.74 -11.46
C PHE A 42 -4.24 -11.87 -11.80
N VAL A 43 -3.24 -12.15 -10.97
CA VAL A 43 -2.28 -13.24 -11.24
C VAL A 43 -2.93 -14.63 -11.16
N THR A 44 -4.04 -14.77 -10.44
CA THR A 44 -4.81 -16.03 -10.38
C THR A 44 -5.59 -16.31 -11.66
N PHE A 45 -6.12 -15.26 -12.32
CA PHE A 45 -7.04 -15.41 -13.46
C PHE A 45 -6.45 -15.02 -14.82
N PHE A 46 -5.32 -14.31 -14.85
CA PHE A 46 -4.72 -13.80 -16.07
C PHE A 46 -3.22 -14.07 -16.08
N GLU A 47 -2.67 -14.29 -17.27
CA GLU A 47 -1.22 -14.35 -17.46
C GLU A 47 -0.59 -12.98 -17.19
N THR A 48 0.55 -12.97 -16.50
CA THR A 48 1.30 -11.76 -16.18
C THR A 48 1.93 -11.17 -17.45
N SER A 49 1.44 -10.02 -17.89
CA SER A 49 1.95 -9.24 -19.02
C SER A 49 1.89 -7.75 -18.69
N PHE A 50 2.57 -6.91 -19.47
CA PHE A 50 2.50 -5.45 -19.27
C PHE A 50 1.06 -4.91 -19.40
N ILE A 51 0.21 -5.55 -20.22
CA ILE A 51 -1.19 -5.19 -20.39
C ILE A 51 -1.99 -5.54 -19.13
N THR A 52 -1.88 -6.77 -18.63
CA THR A 52 -2.65 -7.21 -17.46
C THR A 52 -2.20 -6.50 -16.18
N ILE A 53 -0.91 -6.20 -16.04
CA ILE A 53 -0.39 -5.35 -14.97
C ILE A 53 -0.98 -3.94 -15.07
N GLY A 54 -0.99 -3.33 -16.26
CA GLY A 54 -1.57 -1.99 -16.46
C GLY A 54 -3.05 -1.93 -16.07
N LEU A 55 -3.83 -2.95 -16.47
CA LEU A 55 -5.24 -3.08 -16.10
C LEU A 55 -5.44 -3.24 -14.59
N ALA A 56 -4.65 -4.11 -13.95
CA ALA A 56 -4.72 -4.34 -12.51
C ALA A 56 -4.39 -3.06 -11.72
N VAL A 57 -3.34 -2.34 -12.10
CA VAL A 57 -2.96 -1.06 -11.48
C VAL A 57 -4.05 -0.02 -11.68
N GLY A 58 -4.64 0.07 -12.87
CA GLY A 58 -5.76 0.97 -13.16
C GLY A 58 -6.98 0.69 -12.29
N ILE A 59 -7.37 -0.59 -12.17
CA ILE A 59 -8.49 -1.03 -11.33
C ILE A 59 -8.22 -0.77 -9.85
N ALA A 60 -7.03 -1.12 -9.35
CA ALA A 60 -6.66 -0.83 -7.97
C ALA A 60 -6.71 0.68 -7.67
N THR A 61 -6.24 1.50 -8.61
CA THR A 61 -6.29 2.97 -8.49
C THR A 61 -7.73 3.49 -8.46
N MET A 62 -8.57 3.04 -9.38
CA MET A 62 -9.99 3.40 -9.43
C MET A 62 -10.71 3.03 -8.12
N LEU A 63 -10.48 1.82 -7.61
CA LEU A 63 -11.09 1.34 -6.37
C LEU A 63 -10.59 2.13 -5.15
N MET A 64 -9.30 2.47 -5.08
CA MET A 64 -8.76 3.31 -4.01
C MET A 64 -9.43 4.69 -3.97
N ILE A 65 -9.63 5.30 -5.14
CA ILE A 65 -10.34 6.57 -5.28
C ILE A 65 -11.80 6.41 -4.84
N ALA A 66 -12.50 5.39 -5.34
CA ALA A 66 -13.91 5.13 -5.03
C ALA A 66 -14.15 4.93 -3.52
N PHE A 67 -13.26 4.19 -2.85
CA PHE A 67 -13.35 3.92 -1.41
C PHE A 67 -12.73 5.00 -0.52
N LYS A 68 -12.20 6.09 -1.10
CA LYS A 68 -11.53 7.18 -0.36
C LYS A 68 -10.43 6.65 0.57
N ILE A 69 -9.55 5.83 0.00
CA ILE A 69 -8.38 5.22 0.66
C ILE A 69 -7.12 5.36 -0.21
N THR A 70 -7.08 6.38 -1.08
CA THR A 70 -5.96 6.63 -1.98
C THR A 70 -4.64 6.72 -1.23
N HIS A 71 -3.74 5.81 -1.55
CA HIS A 71 -2.34 5.85 -1.13
C HIS A 71 -1.49 5.56 -2.37
N PRO A 72 -1.00 6.60 -3.08
CA PRO A 72 -0.33 6.43 -4.38
C PRO A 72 0.80 5.37 -4.40
N PRO A 73 1.63 5.22 -3.34
CA PRO A 73 2.61 4.13 -3.27
C PRO A 73 2.01 2.73 -3.46
N ALA A 74 0.79 2.48 -3.01
CA ALA A 74 0.15 1.16 -3.09
C ALA A 74 -0.07 0.68 -4.53
N GLY A 75 -0.11 1.57 -5.53
CA GLY A 75 -0.12 1.16 -6.94
C GLY A 75 1.06 0.26 -7.31
N GLY A 76 2.24 0.50 -6.71
CA GLY A 76 3.41 -0.37 -6.90
C GLY A 76 3.26 -1.76 -6.26
N THR A 77 2.40 -1.91 -5.26
CA THR A 77 2.11 -3.22 -4.64
C THR A 77 1.48 -4.19 -5.63
N VAL A 78 0.60 -3.71 -6.52
CA VAL A 78 -0.02 -4.54 -7.56
C VAL A 78 1.06 -5.18 -8.45
N ILE A 79 2.03 -4.37 -8.88
CA ILE A 79 3.13 -4.79 -9.76
C ILE A 79 3.97 -5.86 -9.05
N VAL A 80 4.36 -5.61 -7.80
CA VAL A 80 5.15 -6.54 -7.00
C VAL A 80 4.44 -7.89 -6.84
N VAL A 81 3.13 -7.86 -6.59
CA VAL A 81 2.32 -9.06 -6.40
C VAL A 81 2.23 -9.88 -7.68
N MET A 82 1.95 -9.25 -8.83
CA MET A 82 1.80 -9.96 -10.10
C MET A 82 3.14 -10.46 -10.65
N VAL A 83 4.20 -9.66 -10.58
CA VAL A 83 5.55 -10.07 -11.02
C VAL A 83 6.14 -11.14 -10.10
N GLY A 84 5.82 -11.07 -8.80
CA GLY A 84 6.30 -12.02 -7.81
C GLY A 84 5.48 -13.31 -7.71
N ASP A 85 4.38 -13.43 -8.46
CA ASP A 85 3.46 -14.56 -8.47
C ASP A 85 3.11 -15.05 -7.05
N VAL A 86 2.66 -14.12 -6.20
CA VAL A 86 2.46 -14.38 -4.77
C VAL A 86 1.01 -14.77 -4.45
N SER A 87 0.85 -15.59 -3.40
CA SER A 87 -0.45 -16.09 -2.94
C SER A 87 -1.09 -15.20 -1.86
N PHE A 88 -2.31 -15.57 -1.41
CA PHE A 88 -3.05 -14.88 -0.34
C PHE A 88 -2.29 -14.72 0.98
N GLN A 89 -1.28 -15.55 1.28
CA GLN A 89 -0.45 -15.37 2.46
C GLN A 89 0.29 -14.01 2.45
N PHE A 90 0.56 -13.47 1.27
CA PHE A 90 1.19 -12.16 1.08
C PHE A 90 0.37 -11.01 1.68
N LEU A 91 -0.96 -11.17 1.77
CA LEU A 91 -1.85 -10.21 2.44
C LEU A 91 -1.52 -10.08 3.93
N ILE A 92 -1.29 -11.22 4.60
CA ILE A 92 -0.93 -11.23 6.02
C ILE A 92 0.48 -10.68 6.19
N PHE A 93 1.44 -11.34 5.53
CA PHE A 93 2.84 -10.94 5.55
C PHE A 93 3.38 -11.02 4.12
N PRO A 94 3.90 -9.91 3.58
CA PRO A 94 4.33 -8.70 4.30
C PRO A 94 3.29 -7.57 4.41
N ILE A 95 2.11 -7.66 3.79
CA ILE A 95 1.26 -6.46 3.60
C ILE A 95 0.68 -5.90 4.91
N MET A 96 -0.13 -6.67 5.63
CA MET A 96 -0.75 -6.17 6.87
C MET A 96 0.31 -5.90 7.94
N VAL A 97 1.25 -6.81 8.13
CA VAL A 97 2.33 -6.63 9.11
C VAL A 97 3.16 -5.38 8.79
N GLY A 98 3.65 -5.24 7.55
CA GLY A 98 4.50 -4.13 7.16
C GLY A 98 3.80 -2.77 7.23
N THR A 99 2.54 -2.69 6.79
CA THR A 99 1.77 -1.43 6.90
C THR A 99 1.52 -1.03 8.35
N ILE A 100 1.17 -1.98 9.23
CA ILE A 100 1.01 -1.74 10.67
C ILE A 100 2.33 -1.25 11.28
N THR A 101 3.45 -1.89 10.94
CA THR A 101 4.79 -1.48 11.42
C THR A 101 5.10 -0.04 10.99
N ILE A 102 4.85 0.31 9.72
CA ILE A 102 5.08 1.67 9.21
C ILE A 102 4.19 2.69 9.93
N ILE A 103 2.92 2.38 10.15
CA ILE A 103 1.97 3.26 10.84
C ILE A 103 2.41 3.51 12.29
N ILE A 104 2.78 2.46 13.03
CA ILE A 104 3.28 2.57 14.40
C ILE A 104 4.55 3.43 14.43
N GLY A 105 5.50 3.17 13.54
CA GLY A 105 6.71 3.98 13.40
C GLY A 105 6.42 5.45 13.10
N GLY A 106 5.45 5.71 12.20
CA GLY A 106 5.00 7.05 11.86
C GLY A 106 4.35 7.80 13.04
N ILE A 107 3.57 7.10 13.87
CA ILE A 107 3.00 7.66 15.11
C ILE A 107 4.11 7.99 16.10
N ILE A 108 5.04 7.06 16.35
CA ILE A 108 6.17 7.29 17.26
C ILE A 108 6.97 8.50 16.79
N TYR A 109 7.36 8.53 15.52
CA TYR A 109 8.20 9.58 14.97
C TYR A 109 7.48 10.94 14.92
N ASN A 110 6.34 11.04 14.25
CA ASN A 110 5.68 12.33 14.04
C ASN A 110 4.97 12.83 15.29
N ARG A 111 4.24 11.98 16.01
CA ARG A 111 3.43 12.39 17.17
C ARG A 111 4.25 12.45 18.45
N LEU A 112 5.03 11.41 18.75
CA LEU A 112 5.69 11.32 20.06
C LEU A 112 7.02 12.08 20.09
N LEU A 113 7.84 11.98 19.04
CA LEU A 113 9.15 12.65 18.98
C LEU A 113 9.04 14.09 18.46
N LEU A 114 8.44 14.29 17.28
CA LEU A 114 8.35 15.62 16.66
C LEU A 114 7.17 16.47 17.14
N LYS A 115 6.27 15.91 17.96
CA LYS A 115 5.06 16.60 18.47
C LYS A 115 4.15 17.18 17.37
N LYS A 116 4.22 16.65 16.15
CA LYS A 116 3.31 16.99 15.05
C LYS A 116 1.95 16.32 15.28
N LYS A 117 0.89 16.88 14.71
CA LYS A 117 -0.42 16.24 14.66
C LYS A 117 -0.36 15.11 13.62
N TYR A 118 -0.31 13.87 14.08
CA TYR A 118 -0.39 12.68 13.24
C TYR A 118 -0.93 11.50 14.08
N PRO A 119 -1.95 10.76 13.62
CA PRO A 119 -2.77 11.04 12.44
C PRO A 119 -3.57 12.35 12.60
N ILE A 120 -4.01 12.91 11.47
CA ILE A 120 -4.85 14.13 11.42
C ILE A 120 -6.34 13.83 11.25
N THR A 121 -6.68 12.59 10.89
CA THR A 121 -8.04 12.04 10.72
C THR A 121 -8.31 10.93 11.73
#